data_AF-A0A7U9E377-F1
#
_entry.id   AF-A0A7U9E377-F1
#
_cell.length_a   1.000
_cell.length_b   1.000
_cell.length_c   1.000
_cell.angle_alpha   90.00
_cell.angle_beta   90.00
_cell.angle_gamma   90.00
#
_symmetry.space_group_name_H-M   'P 1'
#
loop_
_entity.id
_entity.type
_entity.pdbx_description
1 polymer ?
#
loop_
_entity_poly.entity_id
_entity_poly.type
_entity_poly.pdbx_seq_one_letter_code
_entity_poly.pdbx_strand_id
1 'polypeptide(L)'
;MTTFQHSLKENMVPASRSTRDIEVTAESLQADLSRLELQRRALERELAAVVAHLDTVQRALGALEVVMASPSAAPASEAGPETARETTGSAARRRVPGPATRPRAGTERTYGRLTEQILEYFAEVGDADVRARDVAVALGRATDSGSINAVRSTLDRLVGTSRVRRSGRGLYRAG
;
A
#
# COMPACT_ATOMS: atom_id res chain seq x y z
N MET A 1 -46.87 43.16 -43.60
CA MET A 1 -47.24 42.67 -42.25
C MET A 1 -47.24 41.15 -42.33
N THR A 2 -46.09 40.48 -42.45
CA THR A 2 -44.93 40.37 -41.54
C THR A 2 -45.13 39.20 -40.56
N THR A 3 -44.46 38.10 -40.91
CA THR A 3 -43.89 37.04 -40.04
C THR A 3 -44.80 35.93 -39.51
N PHE A 4 -45.09 34.95 -40.38
CA PHE A 4 -45.14 33.53 -40.00
C PHE A 4 -43.77 32.91 -40.35
N GLN A 5 -43.27 31.97 -39.53
CA GLN A 5 -42.07 31.12 -39.73
C GLN A 5 -40.76 31.48 -39.01
N HIS A 6 -40.75 31.70 -37.69
CA HIS A 6 -39.50 31.54 -36.94
C HIS A 6 -39.66 31.20 -35.46
N SER A 7 -40.20 30.02 -35.09
CA SER A 7 -39.93 29.47 -33.74
C SER A 7 -40.40 28.02 -33.58
N LEU A 8 -39.67 27.05 -34.13
CA LEU A 8 -39.89 25.62 -33.84
C LEU A 8 -38.63 24.77 -34.04
N LYS A 9 -37.43 25.37 -33.80
CA LYS A 9 -36.14 24.67 -33.93
C LYS A 9 -35.34 24.49 -32.64
N GLU A 10 -35.84 24.91 -31.47
CA GLU A 10 -34.99 24.93 -30.26
C GLU A 10 -35.26 23.86 -29.18
N ASN A 11 -36.24 22.97 -29.32
CA ASN A 11 -36.57 22.02 -28.24
C ASN A 11 -36.21 20.53 -28.44
N MET A 12 -35.45 20.15 -29.46
CA MET A 12 -35.14 18.74 -29.76
C MET A 12 -33.64 18.38 -29.67
N VAL A 13 -32.94 18.85 -28.63
CA VAL A 13 -31.50 18.57 -28.40
C VAL A 13 -31.11 18.09 -26.97
N PRO A 14 -31.94 18.14 -25.89
CA PRO A 14 -31.46 17.76 -24.55
C PRO A 14 -31.39 16.24 -24.29
N ALA A 15 -32.29 15.44 -24.86
CA ALA A 15 -32.33 13.99 -24.62
C ALA A 15 -31.08 13.26 -25.15
N SER A 16 -30.62 13.62 -26.36
CA SER A 16 -29.47 12.98 -27.00
C SER A 16 -28.14 13.29 -26.31
N ARG A 17 -27.99 14.48 -25.68
CA ARG A 17 -26.81 14.79 -24.88
C ARG A 17 -26.77 13.96 -23.60
N SER A 18 -27.90 13.87 -22.89
CA SER A 18 -28.00 13.05 -21.67
C SER A 18 -27.72 11.57 -21.95
N THR A 19 -28.20 11.01 -23.07
CA THR A 19 -27.86 9.63 -23.46
C THR A 19 -26.37 9.45 -23.74
N ARG A 20 -25.74 10.43 -24.41
CA ARG A 20 -24.30 10.38 -24.71
C ARG A 20 -23.43 10.49 -23.46
N ASP A 21 -23.82 11.31 -22.49
CA ASP A 21 -23.11 11.42 -21.21
C ASP A 21 -23.18 10.11 -20.41
N ILE A 22 -24.31 9.40 -20.47
CA ILE A 22 -24.48 8.07 -19.86
C ILE A 22 -23.60 7.04 -20.55
N GLU A 23 -23.54 7.05 -21.89
CA GLU A 23 -22.69 6.14 -22.67
C GLU A 23 -21.20 6.34 -22.34
N VAL A 24 -20.73 7.58 -22.33
CA VAL A 24 -19.35 7.92 -21.93
C VAL A 24 -19.06 7.48 -20.49
N THR A 25 -20.02 7.66 -19.58
CA THR A 25 -19.88 7.20 -18.20
C THR A 25 -19.79 5.68 -18.11
N ALA A 26 -20.61 4.95 -18.88
CA ALA A 26 -20.59 3.49 -18.93
C ALA A 26 -19.27 2.96 -19.51
N GLU A 27 -18.75 3.59 -20.57
CA GLU A 27 -17.44 3.27 -21.14
C GLU A 27 -16.31 3.49 -20.12
N SER A 28 -16.33 4.60 -19.38
CA SER A 28 -15.35 4.87 -18.32
C SER A 28 -15.40 3.81 -17.22
N LEU A 29 -16.60 3.42 -16.77
CA LEU A 29 -16.76 2.37 -15.76
C LEU A 29 -16.29 1.00 -16.26
N GLN A 30 -16.51 0.68 -17.53
CA GLN A 30 -16.03 -0.57 -18.13
C GLN A 30 -14.49 -0.61 -18.23
N ALA A 31 -13.88 0.52 -18.58
CA ALA A 31 -12.43 0.66 -18.59
C ALA A 31 -11.84 0.52 -17.18
N ASP A 32 -12.47 1.15 -16.18
CA ASP A 32 -12.06 1.04 -14.77
C ASP A 32 -12.20 -0.39 -14.24
N LEU A 33 -13.30 -1.08 -14.57
CA LEU A 33 -13.51 -2.47 -14.21
C LEU A 33 -12.40 -3.36 -14.78
N SER A 34 -12.08 -3.19 -16.06
CA SER A 34 -11.00 -3.94 -16.72
C SER A 34 -9.66 -3.70 -16.02
N ARG A 35 -9.35 -2.45 -15.67
CA ARG A 35 -8.12 -2.09 -14.94
C ARG A 35 -8.07 -2.76 -13.56
N LEU A 36 -9.18 -2.73 -12.81
CA LEU A 36 -9.28 -3.34 -11.48
C LEU A 36 -9.11 -4.87 -11.55
N GLU A 37 -9.66 -5.53 -12.56
CA GLU A 37 -9.48 -6.97 -12.76
C GLU A 37 -8.01 -7.34 -13.03
N LEU A 38 -7.31 -6.55 -13.84
CA LEU A 38 -5.87 -6.76 -14.06
C LEU A 38 -5.07 -6.59 -12.75
N GLN A 39 -5.38 -5.55 -11.95
CA GLN A 39 -4.74 -5.32 -10.65
C GLN A 39 -5.01 -6.48 -9.68
N ARG A 40 -6.25 -6.98 -9.63
CA ARG A 40 -6.60 -8.14 -8.80
C ARG A 40 -5.77 -9.37 -9.16
N ARG A 41 -5.66 -9.69 -10.45
CA ARG A 41 -4.84 -10.82 -10.94
C ARG A 41 -3.35 -10.65 -10.67
N ALA A 42 -2.84 -9.41 -10.62
CA ALA A 42 -1.46 -9.15 -10.21
C ALA A 42 -1.27 -9.45 -8.72
N LEU A 43 -2.15 -8.94 -7.86
CA LEU A 43 -2.12 -9.20 -6.41
C LEU A 43 -2.27 -10.69 -6.08
N GLU A 44 -3.15 -11.41 -6.79
CA GLU A 44 -3.30 -12.86 -6.62
C GLU A 44 -1.99 -13.62 -6.90
N ARG A 45 -1.22 -13.19 -7.92
CA ARG A 45 0.09 -13.77 -8.23
C ARG A 45 1.15 -13.45 -7.18
N GLU A 46 1.15 -12.23 -6.66
CA GLU A 46 2.04 -11.84 -5.56
C GLU A 46 1.74 -12.63 -4.29
N LEU A 47 0.47 -12.81 -3.96
CA LEU A 47 0.06 -13.62 -2.81
C LEU A 47 0.50 -15.08 -2.98
N ALA A 48 0.33 -15.66 -4.18
CA ALA A 48 0.82 -17.00 -4.47
C ALA A 48 2.35 -17.12 -4.28
N ALA A 49 3.11 -16.11 -4.69
CA ALA A 49 4.56 -16.07 -4.49
C ALA A 49 4.94 -15.99 -3.00
N VAL A 50 4.21 -15.20 -2.20
CA VAL A 50 4.43 -15.10 -0.75
C VAL A 50 4.11 -16.43 -0.05
N VAL A 51 3.01 -17.10 -0.44
CA VAL A 51 2.67 -18.42 0.11
C VAL A 51 3.75 -19.45 -0.21
N ALA A 52 4.23 -19.51 -1.45
CA ALA A 52 5.32 -20.40 -1.82
C ALA A 52 6.62 -20.10 -1.03
N HIS A 53 6.87 -18.82 -0.73
CA HIS A 53 8.00 -18.43 0.11
C HIS A 53 7.80 -18.89 1.56
N LEU A 54 6.59 -18.75 2.12
CA LEU A 54 6.27 -19.26 3.45
C LEU A 54 6.49 -20.77 3.56
N ASP A 55 6.02 -21.55 2.58
CA ASP A 55 6.25 -22.99 2.53
C ASP A 55 7.74 -23.33 2.52
N THR A 56 8.53 -22.55 1.77
CA THR A 56 9.99 -22.71 1.71
C THR A 56 10.63 -22.43 3.07
N VAL A 57 10.23 -21.35 3.74
CA VAL A 57 10.74 -20.99 5.07
C VAL A 57 10.36 -22.04 6.11
N GLN A 58 9.12 -22.54 6.09
CA GLN A 58 8.67 -23.60 7.00
C GLN A 58 9.47 -24.90 6.79
N ARG A 59 9.73 -25.30 5.54
CA ARG A 59 10.61 -26.46 5.26
C ARG A 59 12.03 -26.24 5.75
N ALA A 60 12.59 -25.05 5.55
CA ALA A 60 13.93 -24.73 6.01
C ALA A 60 14.00 -24.80 7.55
N LEU A 61 13.02 -24.24 8.25
CA LEU A 61 12.92 -24.31 9.70
C LEU A 61 12.80 -25.76 10.19
N GLY A 62 11.91 -26.56 9.59
CA GLY A 62 11.79 -27.98 9.94
C GLY A 62 13.08 -28.77 9.70
N ALA A 63 13.82 -28.48 8.62
CA ALA A 63 15.12 -29.10 8.38
C ALA A 63 16.17 -28.69 9.43
N LEU A 64 16.18 -27.41 9.84
CA LEU A 64 17.04 -26.94 10.92
C LEU A 64 16.69 -27.60 12.26
N GLU A 65 15.40 -27.75 12.56
CA GLU A 65 14.92 -28.44 13.77
C GLU A 65 15.39 -29.90 13.80
N VAL A 66 15.34 -30.62 12.67
CA VAL A 66 15.86 -31.99 12.56
C VAL A 66 17.37 -32.04 12.82
N VAL A 67 18.15 -31.11 12.26
CA VAL A 67 19.60 -31.03 12.51
C VAL A 67 19.89 -30.74 13.99
N MET A 68 19.10 -29.87 14.62
CA MET A 68 19.25 -29.51 16.04
C MET A 68 18.77 -30.62 16.99
N ALA A 69 17.76 -31.39 16.60
CA ALA A 69 17.19 -32.48 17.38
C ALA A 69 17.97 -33.80 17.21
N SER A 70 18.83 -33.92 16.20
CA SER A 70 19.71 -35.07 16.06
C SER A 70 20.84 -34.95 17.09
N PRO A 71 20.89 -35.79 18.15
CA PRO A 71 22.15 -35.96 18.86
C PRO A 71 23.17 -36.47 17.84
N SER A 72 24.42 -36.02 17.97
CA SER A 72 25.55 -36.53 17.21
C SER A 72 25.67 -38.03 17.43
N ALA A 73 24.98 -38.82 16.62
CA ALA A 73 25.26 -40.23 16.44
C ALA A 73 26.55 -40.28 15.63
N ALA A 74 27.67 -40.33 16.34
CA ALA A 74 28.92 -40.80 15.76
C ALA A 74 28.64 -42.12 15.04
N PRO A 75 29.02 -42.29 13.75
CA PRO A 75 29.29 -43.63 13.28
C PRO A 75 30.52 -44.09 14.04
N ALA A 76 30.32 -45.02 14.98
CA ALA A 76 31.41 -45.84 15.48
C ALA A 76 32.08 -46.52 14.28
N SER A 77 33.41 -46.43 14.24
CA SER A 77 34.31 -46.99 13.23
C SER A 77 33.93 -48.38 12.75
N GLU A 78 33.91 -48.57 11.44
CA GLU A 78 34.59 -49.71 10.82
C GLU A 78 35.68 -49.18 9.87
N ALA A 79 36.80 -49.90 9.89
CA ALA A 79 38.13 -49.45 9.52
C ALA A 79 38.40 -49.36 8.00
N GLY A 80 39.32 -48.45 7.64
CA GLY A 80 40.06 -48.45 6.38
C GLY A 80 41.07 -47.29 6.36
N PRO A 81 42.38 -47.51 6.21
CA PRO A 81 43.40 -46.49 6.49
C PRO A 81 43.84 -45.70 5.24
N GLU A 82 44.53 -44.59 5.52
CA GLU A 82 45.40 -43.77 4.63
C GLU A 82 44.67 -42.88 3.61
N THR A 83 44.84 -41.55 3.63
CA THR A 83 46.13 -40.88 3.47
C THR A 83 46.08 -39.43 3.96
N ALA A 84 47.22 -39.00 4.48
CA ALA A 84 47.52 -37.70 5.05
C ALA A 84 47.27 -36.49 4.13
N ARG A 85 46.94 -35.34 4.74
CA ARG A 85 47.78 -34.12 4.70
C ARG A 85 47.27 -33.05 5.67
N GLU A 86 48.10 -32.80 6.69
CA GLU A 86 48.60 -31.47 7.13
C GLU A 86 48.09 -30.27 6.29
N THR A 87 47.75 -29.09 6.80
CA THR A 87 48.32 -28.35 7.94
C THR A 87 47.57 -27.02 8.11
N THR A 88 47.75 -26.43 9.30
CA THR A 88 47.79 -24.98 9.60
C THR A 88 46.48 -24.20 9.66
N GLY A 89 46.30 -23.56 10.81
CA GLY A 89 45.14 -22.75 11.14
C GLY A 89 45.17 -21.35 10.56
N SER A 90 44.13 -20.58 10.84
CA SER A 90 44.26 -19.18 11.24
C SER A 90 42.90 -18.64 11.63
N ALA A 91 42.87 -17.97 12.77
CA ALA A 91 41.75 -17.20 13.23
C ALA A 91 41.40 -16.10 12.20
N ALA A 92 40.16 -16.09 11.74
CA ALA A 92 39.54 -14.89 11.20
C ALA A 92 38.06 -14.88 11.57
N ARG A 93 37.76 -14.17 12.66
CA ARG A 93 36.43 -13.66 12.97
C ARG A 93 35.90 -12.91 11.75
N ARG A 94 35.05 -13.54 10.94
CA ARG A 94 34.23 -12.82 9.97
C ARG A 94 32.90 -12.50 10.64
N ARG A 95 32.84 -11.31 11.24
CA ARG A 95 31.57 -10.65 11.57
C ARG A 95 30.72 -10.62 10.30
N VAL A 96 29.60 -11.35 10.31
CA VAL A 96 28.52 -11.13 9.35
C VAL A 96 27.54 -10.18 10.04
N PRO A 97 27.23 -9.02 9.45
CA PRO A 97 26.33 -8.05 10.05
C PRO A 97 24.94 -8.66 10.21
N GLY A 98 24.36 -8.51 11.41
CA GLY A 98 23.02 -9.01 11.71
C GLY A 98 21.98 -8.39 10.76
N PRO A 99 20.85 -9.09 10.51
CA PRO A 99 19.76 -8.52 9.73
C PRO A 99 19.23 -7.29 10.47
N ALA A 100 19.48 -6.13 9.86
CA ALA A 100 19.05 -4.84 10.35
C ALA A 100 17.53 -4.86 10.58
N THR A 101 17.15 -4.54 11.80
CA THR A 101 15.82 -4.05 12.17
C THR A 101 15.32 -3.00 11.17
N ARG A 102 14.23 -3.35 10.47
CA ARG A 102 13.14 -2.50 9.94
C ARG A 102 13.47 -1.39 8.91
N PRO A 103 12.67 -1.25 7.83
CA PRO A 103 12.45 0.05 7.20
C PRO A 103 11.47 0.85 8.07
N ARG A 104 11.89 1.26 9.27
CA ARG A 104 11.10 2.16 10.13
C ARG A 104 11.34 3.62 9.78
N ALA A 105 12.56 3.96 9.36
CA ALA A 105 12.97 5.33 9.08
C ALA A 105 12.33 5.93 7.81
N GLY A 106 12.03 5.09 6.81
CA GLY A 106 11.42 5.55 5.55
C GLY A 106 9.94 5.91 5.72
N THR A 107 9.18 5.04 6.38
CA THR A 107 7.76 5.26 6.65
C THR A 107 7.57 6.39 7.67
N GLU A 108 8.36 6.45 8.74
CA GLU A 108 8.29 7.54 9.72
C GLU A 108 8.58 8.92 9.09
N ARG A 109 9.54 9.02 8.16
CA ARG A 109 9.78 10.27 7.40
C ARG A 109 8.61 10.61 6.48
N THR A 110 8.04 9.62 5.80
CA THR A 110 6.87 9.85 4.93
C THR A 110 5.64 10.27 5.72
N TYR A 111 5.39 9.65 6.88
CA TYR A 111 4.33 10.05 7.82
C TYR A 111 4.59 11.45 8.38
N GLY A 112 5.84 11.81 8.70
CA GLY A 112 6.23 13.15 9.13
C GLY A 112 5.87 14.21 8.09
N ARG A 113 6.32 14.03 6.84
CA ARG A 113 5.98 14.96 5.75
C ARG A 113 4.48 15.02 5.45
N LEU A 114 3.78 13.89 5.51
CA LEU A 114 2.33 13.84 5.32
C LEU A 114 1.61 14.63 6.43
N THR A 115 2.09 14.51 7.66
CA THR A 115 1.53 15.23 8.81
C THR A 115 1.68 16.75 8.63
N GLU A 116 2.87 17.20 8.22
CA GLU A 116 3.15 18.62 7.95
C GLU A 116 2.22 19.18 6.87
N GLN A 117 2.08 18.47 5.75
CA GLN A 117 1.22 18.89 4.64
C GLN A 117 -0.26 18.93 4.99
N ILE A 118 -0.72 17.99 5.84
CA ILE A 118 -2.10 18.02 6.33
C ILE A 118 -2.32 19.23 7.24
N LEU A 119 -1.38 19.54 8.14
CA LEU A 119 -1.50 20.71 9.01
C LEU A 119 -1.47 22.03 8.22
N GLU A 120 -0.62 22.10 7.19
CA GLU A 120 -0.58 23.23 6.26
C GLU A 120 -1.92 23.42 5.54
N TYR A 121 -2.49 22.33 5.01
CA TYR A 121 -3.82 22.37 4.40
C TYR A 121 -4.92 22.86 5.38
N PHE A 122 -4.92 22.37 6.62
CA PHE A 122 -5.90 22.85 7.61
C PHE A 122 -5.67 24.30 8.05
N ALA A 123 -4.43 24.80 7.98
CA ALA A 123 -4.14 26.22 8.20
C ALA A 123 -4.69 27.09 7.07
N GLU A 124 -4.69 26.59 5.82
CA GLU A 124 -5.29 27.30 4.67
C GLU A 124 -6.82 27.25 4.67
N VAL A 125 -7.41 26.10 5.00
CA VAL A 125 -8.86 25.87 4.95
C VAL A 125 -9.58 26.34 6.21
N GLY A 126 -8.85 26.49 7.32
CA GLY A 126 -9.37 26.98 8.60
C GLY A 126 -10.34 25.99 9.25
N ASP A 127 -11.46 26.53 9.75
CA ASP A 127 -12.45 25.78 10.55
C ASP A 127 -13.43 24.94 9.72
N ALA A 128 -13.20 24.77 8.41
CA ALA A 128 -14.12 24.00 7.58
C ALA A 128 -14.09 22.51 7.93
N ASP A 129 -15.26 21.87 7.79
CA ASP A 129 -15.41 20.42 7.97
C ASP A 129 -15.01 19.69 6.69
N VAL A 130 -13.88 18.99 6.73
CA VAL A 130 -13.27 18.34 5.57
C VAL A 130 -13.22 16.82 5.76
N ARG A 131 -13.49 16.04 4.70
CA ARG A 131 -13.27 14.58 4.74
C ARG A 131 -11.84 14.24 4.41
N ALA A 132 -11.35 13.13 4.96
CA ALA A 132 -10.02 12.59 4.62
C ALA A 132 -9.80 12.38 3.12
N ARG A 133 -10.87 12.07 2.37
CA ARG A 133 -10.82 11.97 0.91
C ARG A 133 -10.55 13.33 0.26
N ASP A 134 -11.22 14.38 0.71
CA ASP A 134 -11.08 15.71 0.12
C ASP A 134 -9.70 16.29 0.43
N VAL A 135 -9.17 16.04 1.64
CA VAL A 135 -7.77 16.32 2.00
C VAL A 135 -6.82 15.57 1.07
N ALA A 136 -7.05 14.28 0.81
CA ALA A 136 -6.20 13.52 -0.11
C ALA A 136 -6.27 14.04 -1.55
N VAL A 137 -7.43 14.52 -2.01
CA VAL A 137 -7.60 15.15 -3.32
C VAL A 137 -6.84 16.48 -3.38
N ALA A 138 -7.00 17.33 -2.37
CA ALA A 138 -6.32 18.63 -2.29
C ALA A 138 -4.78 18.48 -2.27
N LEU A 139 -4.28 17.43 -1.61
CA LEU A 139 -2.85 17.11 -1.59
C LEU A 139 -2.36 16.37 -2.86
N GLY A 140 -3.22 16.15 -3.86
CA GLY A 140 -2.87 15.45 -5.10
C GLY A 140 -2.54 13.96 -4.89
N ARG A 141 -3.03 13.35 -3.81
CA ARG A 141 -2.71 11.99 -3.36
C ARG A 141 -3.88 11.02 -3.40
N ALA A 142 -5.03 11.40 -3.94
CA ALA A 142 -6.17 10.51 -4.10
C ALA A 142 -5.98 9.49 -5.25
N THR A 143 -4.75 9.03 -5.49
CA THR A 143 -4.37 8.08 -6.55
C THR A 143 -4.81 6.66 -6.25
N ASP A 144 -4.90 6.31 -4.96
CA ASP A 144 -5.21 4.96 -4.50
C ASP A 144 -5.86 4.99 -3.11
N SER A 145 -6.56 3.89 -2.76
CA SER A 145 -7.22 3.77 -1.45
C SER A 145 -6.25 3.75 -0.27
N GLY A 146 -5.01 3.32 -0.48
CA GLY A 146 -3.96 3.31 0.55
C GLY A 146 -3.56 4.72 0.97
N SER A 147 -3.38 5.61 0.00
CA SER A 147 -3.09 7.04 0.24
C SER A 147 -4.20 7.74 1.03
N ILE A 148 -5.48 7.45 0.71
CA ILE A 148 -6.64 7.96 1.47
C ILE A 148 -6.65 7.40 2.90
N ASN A 149 -6.35 6.11 3.07
CA ASN A 149 -6.27 5.47 4.39
C ASN A 149 -5.09 6.00 5.23
N ALA A 150 -3.97 6.36 4.60
CA ALA A 150 -2.83 6.98 5.26
C ALA A 150 -3.17 8.38 5.78
N VAL A 151 -3.88 9.18 4.97
CA VAL A 151 -4.40 10.50 5.39
C VAL A 151 -5.36 10.34 6.56
N ARG A 152 -6.33 9.42 6.47
CA ARG A 152 -7.29 9.14 7.55
C ARG A 152 -6.60 8.74 8.85
N SER A 153 -5.66 7.81 8.78
CA SER A 153 -4.92 7.35 9.97
C SER A 153 -4.07 8.46 10.60
N THR A 154 -3.55 9.38 9.78
CA THR A 154 -2.81 10.55 10.25
C THR A 154 -3.75 11.55 10.92
N LEU A 155 -4.93 11.79 10.34
CA LEU A 155 -5.97 12.64 10.95
C LEU A 155 -6.44 12.08 12.29
N ASP A 156 -6.69 10.77 12.38
CA ASP A 156 -7.09 10.14 13.65
C ASP A 156 -5.99 10.28 14.73
N ARG A 157 -4.71 10.22 14.34
CA ARG A 157 -3.58 10.49 15.24
C ARG A 157 -3.52 11.96 15.67
N LEU A 158 -3.79 12.89 14.75
CA LEU A 158 -3.85 14.33 15.04
C LEU A 158 -5.02 14.68 15.96
N VAL A 159 -6.16 13.99 15.81
CA VAL A 159 -7.28 14.07 16.75
C VAL A 159 -6.88 13.58 18.15
N GLY A 160 -6.16 12.46 18.23
CA GLY A 160 -5.63 11.94 19.49
C GLY A 160 -4.60 12.85 20.17
N THR A 161 -4.01 13.81 19.44
CA THR A 161 -3.06 14.81 19.96
C THR A 161 -3.66 16.21 20.03
N SER A 162 -4.99 16.33 19.90
CA SER A 162 -5.75 17.60 19.98
C SER A 162 -5.32 18.67 18.97
N ARG A 163 -4.68 18.30 17.86
CA ARG A 163 -4.29 19.24 16.80
C ARG A 163 -5.39 19.44 15.74
N VAL A 164 -6.30 18.47 15.65
CA VAL A 164 -7.44 18.44 14.72
C VAL A 164 -8.65 17.98 15.52
N ARG A 165 -9.85 18.50 15.23
CA ARG A 165 -11.10 18.04 15.85
C ARG A 165 -11.92 17.22 14.87
N ARG A 166 -12.69 16.27 15.43
CA ARG A 166 -13.67 15.50 14.68
C ARG A 166 -15.05 16.11 14.88
N SER A 167 -15.60 16.70 13.83
CA SER A 167 -16.90 17.39 13.84
C SER A 167 -18.08 16.46 13.51
N GLY A 168 -17.81 15.29 12.90
CA GLY A 168 -18.85 14.32 12.57
C GLY A 168 -18.29 13.01 12.01
N ARG A 169 -19.16 12.18 11.42
CA ARG A 169 -18.76 10.89 10.83
C ARG A 169 -17.82 11.11 9.64
N GLY A 170 -16.52 11.00 9.89
CA GLY A 170 -15.47 11.15 8.87
C GLY A 170 -15.21 12.60 8.44
N LEU A 171 -15.64 13.56 9.26
CA LEU A 171 -15.35 14.99 9.09
C LEU A 171 -14.33 15.43 10.13
N TYR A 172 -13.38 16.23 9.67
CA TYR A 172 -12.27 16.75 10.44
C TYR A 172 -12.19 18.26 10.22
N ARG A 173 -11.86 19.01 11.28
CA ARG A 173 -11.67 20.46 11.25
C ARG A 173 -10.43 20.85 12.04
N ALA A 174 -9.90 22.05 11.81
CA ALA A 174 -8.84 22.60 12.65
C ALA A 174 -9.25 22.57 14.14
N GLY A 175 -8.29 22.23 15.01
CA GLY A 175 -8.47 21.96 16.44
C GLY A 175 -8.26 23.16 17.33
#